data_AF-W4USP1-F1
#
_entry.id   AF-W4USP1-F1
#
_cell.length_a   1.000
_cell.length_b   1.000
_cell.length_c   1.000
_cell.angle_alpha   90.00
_cell.angle_beta   90.00
_cell.angle_gamma   90.00
#
_symmetry.space_group_name_H-M   'P 1'
#
loop_
_entity.id
_entity.type
_entity.pdbx_description
1 polymer ?
#
loop_
_entity_poly.entity_id
_entity_poly.type
_entity_poly.pdbx_seq_one_letter_code
_entity_poly.pdbx_strand_id
1 'polypeptide(L)'
;MMKRILLTCIAVACTFAAVAQELLVEAESFSRRGGWVLDQQFMDQMGSPYLMAHGMGIPVDDATAEINIPKAALTTYMPVPITGLRLGPMPKVLGNSDWP
;
A
#
# COMPACT_ATOMS: atom_id res chain seq x y z
N MET A 1 -46.39 3.36 9.49
CA MET A 1 -45.74 2.47 8.49
C MET A 1 -44.84 3.25 7.52
N MET A 2 -45.32 4.33 6.88
CA MET A 2 -44.54 5.14 5.90
C MET A 2 -43.21 5.71 6.42
N LYS A 3 -43.12 6.14 7.70
CA LYS A 3 -41.87 6.65 8.29
C LYS A 3 -40.76 5.61 8.38
N ARG A 4 -41.10 4.33 8.61
CA ARG A 4 -40.12 3.23 8.67
C ARG A 4 -39.54 2.94 7.28
N ILE A 5 -40.40 2.94 6.26
CA ILE A 5 -40.03 2.76 4.86
C ILE A 5 -39.10 3.89 4.41
N LEU A 6 -39.45 5.14 4.75
CA LEU A 6 -38.60 6.30 4.43
C LEU A 6 -37.21 6.22 5.08
N LEU A 7 -37.15 5.84 6.37
CA LEU A 7 -35.88 5.66 7.08
C LEU A 7 -35.02 4.55 6.47
N THR A 8 -35.63 3.44 6.06
CA THR A 8 -34.89 2.36 5.37
C THR A 8 -34.38 2.80 4.00
N CYS A 9 -35.16 3.55 3.22
CA CYS A 9 -34.70 4.06 1.92
C CYS A 9 -33.53 5.04 2.06
N ILE A 10 -33.55 5.92 3.07
CA ILE A 10 -32.45 6.85 3.35
C ILE A 10 -31.18 6.07 3.74
N ALA A 11 -31.30 5.08 4.62
CA ALA A 11 -30.15 4.27 5.04
C ALA A 11 -29.49 3.53 3.87
N VAL A 12 -30.28 2.94 2.97
CA VAL A 12 -29.78 2.25 1.77
C VAL A 12 -29.15 3.24 0.78
N ALA A 13 -29.72 4.43 0.59
CA ALA A 13 -29.11 5.43 -0.30
C ALA A 13 -27.75 5.92 0.22
N CYS A 14 -27.60 6.07 1.54
CA CYS A 14 -26.34 6.50 2.15
C CYS A 14 -25.19 5.49 1.96
N THR A 15 -25.47 4.19 1.88
CA THR A 15 -24.41 3.18 1.67
C THR A 15 -23.83 3.21 0.24
N PHE A 16 -24.60 3.66 -0.75
CA PHE A 16 -24.13 3.77 -2.14
C PHE A 16 -23.26 5.02 -2.40
N ALA A 17 -23.28 6.00 -1.50
CA ALA A 17 -22.52 7.25 -1.65
C ALA A 17 -21.06 7.14 -1.15
N ALA A 18 -20.69 6.05 -0.48
CA ALA A 18 -19.35 5.84 0.03
C ALA A 18 -18.45 5.23 -1.05
N VAL A 19 -17.71 6.07 -1.78
CA VAL A 19 -16.61 5.65 -2.68
C VAL A 19 -15.29 6.00 -2.00
N ALA A 20 -14.46 4.99 -1.73
CA ALA A 20 -13.09 5.20 -1.29
C ALA A 20 -12.18 5.26 -2.52
N GLN A 21 -11.28 6.26 -2.57
CA GLN A 21 -10.21 6.28 -3.56
C GLN A 21 -9.06 5.38 -3.09
N GLU A 22 -8.55 4.53 -3.99
CA GLU A 22 -7.35 3.75 -3.78
C GLU A 22 -6.14 4.48 -4.39
N LEU A 23 -5.02 4.48 -3.66
CA LEU A 23 -3.74 5.01 -4.14
C LEU A 23 -2.71 3.87 -4.12
N LEU A 24 -2.24 3.50 -5.30
CA LEU A 24 -1.12 2.56 -5.47
C LEU A 24 0.15 3.35 -5.79
N VAL A 25 1.27 2.95 -5.17
CA VAL A 25 2.58 3.56 -5.40
C VAL A 25 3.54 2.47 -5.86
N GLU A 26 4.12 2.65 -7.04
CA GLU A 26 5.06 1.70 -7.62
C GLU A 26 6.41 1.78 -6.89
N ALA A 27 6.85 0.66 -6.31
CA ALA A 27 8.07 0.61 -5.51
C ALA A 27 9.33 0.97 -6.32
N GLU A 28 9.35 0.71 -7.63
CA GLU A 28 10.45 1.09 -8.52
C GLU A 28 10.69 2.60 -8.59
N SER A 29 9.65 3.39 -8.35
CA SER A 29 9.68 4.86 -8.42
C SER A 29 10.28 5.48 -7.16
N PHE A 30 10.62 4.68 -6.15
CA PHE A 30 11.15 5.18 -4.89
C PHE A 30 12.45 5.93 -5.12
N SER A 31 12.50 7.18 -4.63
CA SER A 31 13.65 8.08 -4.80
C SER A 31 14.89 7.58 -4.07
N ARG A 32 14.72 6.84 -2.96
CA ARG A 32 15.81 6.15 -2.27
C ARG A 32 15.47 4.67 -2.14
N ARG A 33 16.24 3.82 -2.82
CA ARG A 33 16.03 2.36 -2.80
C ARG A 33 16.76 1.64 -1.66
N GLY A 34 17.58 2.33 -0.87
CA GLY A 34 18.37 1.69 0.19
C GLY A 34 19.29 0.62 -0.40
N GLY A 35 19.28 -0.59 0.18
CA GLY A 35 19.99 -1.74 -0.38
C GLY A 35 19.13 -2.65 -1.26
N TRP A 36 17.95 -2.19 -1.69
CA TRP A 36 17.09 -2.92 -2.61
C TRP A 36 17.51 -2.73 -4.06
N VAL A 37 17.38 -3.79 -4.85
CA VAL A 37 17.72 -3.80 -6.28
C VAL A 37 16.43 -3.90 -7.10
N LEU A 38 16.39 -3.23 -8.25
CA LEU A 38 15.28 -3.35 -9.18
C LEU A 38 15.40 -4.67 -9.96
N ASP A 39 14.39 -5.51 -9.86
CA ASP A 39 14.28 -6.76 -10.59
C ASP A 39 13.21 -6.64 -11.70
N GLN A 40 13.60 -7.02 -12.92
CA GLN A 40 12.78 -6.93 -14.13
C GLN A 40 12.47 -8.32 -14.73
N GLN A 41 12.84 -9.42 -14.08
CA GLN A 41 12.77 -10.77 -14.65
C GLN A 41 11.33 -11.25 -14.92
N PHE A 42 10.34 -10.65 -14.24
CA PHE A 42 8.93 -11.03 -14.37
C PHE A 42 8.05 -9.92 -14.92
N MET A 43 8.63 -8.94 -15.63
CA MET A 43 7.91 -7.84 -16.26
C MET A 43 6.74 -8.30 -17.13
N ASP A 44 6.97 -9.30 -17.98
CA ASP A 44 5.94 -9.79 -18.91
C ASP A 44 4.74 -10.44 -18.19
N GLN A 45 4.91 -10.88 -16.94
CA GLN A 45 3.87 -11.49 -16.13
C GLN A 45 3.24 -10.50 -15.14
N MET A 46 4.06 -9.63 -14.53
CA MET A 46 3.67 -8.70 -13.46
C MET A 46 3.24 -7.33 -13.99
N GLY A 47 3.66 -6.96 -15.19
CA GLY A 47 3.39 -5.67 -15.82
C GLY A 47 4.26 -4.50 -15.32
N SER A 48 5.04 -4.69 -14.26
CA SER A 48 5.99 -3.70 -13.72
C SER A 48 7.15 -4.40 -12.98
N PRO A 49 8.31 -3.75 -12.81
CA PRO A 49 9.40 -4.32 -12.03
C PRO A 49 9.10 -4.22 -10.54
N TYR A 50 9.91 -4.88 -9.73
CA TYR A 50 9.77 -4.83 -8.28
C TYR A 50 11.13 -4.70 -7.59
N LEU A 51 11.11 -4.23 -6.34
CA LEU A 51 12.30 -4.15 -5.52
C LEU A 51 12.56 -5.50 -4.85
N MET A 52 13.80 -6.00 -4.99
CA MET A 52 14.28 -7.22 -4.37
C MET A 52 15.40 -6.91 -3.38
N ALA A 53 15.24 -7.37 -2.14
CA ALA A 53 16.29 -7.38 -1.15
C ALA A 53 17.15 -8.64 -1.35
N HIS A 54 18.17 -8.57 -2.22
CA HIS A 54 19.05 -9.72 -2.48
C HIS A 54 19.76 -10.20 -1.21
N GLY A 55 20.04 -9.26 -0.28
CA GLY A 55 20.42 -9.41 1.14
C GLY A 55 20.69 -10.82 1.64
N MET A 56 21.67 -11.53 1.09
CA MET A 56 22.03 -12.95 1.24
C MET A 56 21.98 -13.46 2.70
N GLY A 57 20.79 -13.61 3.28
CA GLY A 57 20.57 -13.79 4.72
C GLY A 57 20.86 -12.55 5.60
N ILE A 58 21.26 -11.40 5.03
CA ILE A 58 21.59 -10.17 5.74
C ILE A 58 20.59 -9.07 5.36
N PRO A 59 19.92 -8.42 6.34
CA PRO A 59 19.02 -7.30 6.08
C PRO A 59 19.72 -6.17 5.33
N VAL A 60 19.01 -5.57 4.37
CA VAL A 60 19.45 -4.39 3.63
C VAL A 60 18.76 -3.13 4.15
N ASP A 61 19.36 -1.97 3.89
CA ASP A 61 18.78 -0.67 4.25
C ASP A 61 17.40 -0.46 3.58
N ASP A 62 16.49 0.22 4.30
CA ASP A 62 15.13 0.51 3.86
C ASP A 62 15.08 1.31 2.54
N ALA A 63 14.12 0.96 1.69
CA ALA A 63 13.68 1.79 0.58
C ALA A 63 12.62 2.79 1.06
N THR A 64 12.72 4.05 0.63
CA THR A 64 11.85 5.13 1.07
C THR A 64 11.44 6.03 -0.10
N ALA A 65 10.18 6.46 -0.07
CA ALA A 65 9.63 7.47 -0.95
C ALA A 65 8.79 8.46 -0.13
N GLU A 66 8.77 9.71 -0.57
CA GLU A 66 7.84 10.72 -0.07
C GLU A 66 6.76 10.95 -1.13
N ILE A 67 5.50 10.82 -0.71
CA ILE A 67 4.34 11.04 -1.57
C ILE A 67 3.46 12.14 -0.97
N ASN A 68 3.02 13.05 -1.82
CA ASN A 68 2.09 14.12 -1.43
C ASN A 68 0.66 13.67 -1.76
N ILE A 69 -0.13 13.37 -0.73
CA ILE A 69 -1.54 12.99 -0.89
C ILE A 69 -2.41 14.24 -0.72
N PRO A 70 -3.14 14.70 -1.75
CA PRO A 70 -4.00 15.86 -1.63
C PRO A 70 -5.14 15.58 -0.64
N LYS A 71 -5.49 16.56 0.19
CA LYS A 71 -6.53 16.45 1.23
C LYS A 71 -7.88 15.92 0.73
N ALA A 72 -8.22 16.19 -0.53
CA ALA A 72 -9.45 15.72 -1.17
C ALA A 72 -9.48 14.19 -1.44
N ALA A 73 -8.34 13.50 -1.34
CA ALA A 73 -8.23 12.05 -1.48
C ALA A 73 -8.33 11.29 -0.14
N LEU A 74 -8.38 12.00 1.01
CA LEU A 74 -8.56 11.40 2.34
C LEU A 74 -10.04 11.35 2.68
N THR A 75 -10.73 10.28 2.30
CA THR A 75 -12.18 10.11 2.59
C THR A 75 -12.47 9.77 4.07
N THR A 76 -11.43 9.47 4.87
CA THR A 76 -11.55 9.14 6.29
C THR A 76 -10.61 10.03 7.12
N TYR A 77 -11.17 10.91 7.96
CA TYR A 77 -10.44 11.58 9.04
C TYR A 77 -10.11 10.55 10.14
N MET A 78 -9.29 9.55 9.83
CA MET A 78 -8.47 8.94 10.86
C MET A 78 -7.18 9.76 10.87
N PRO A 79 -6.80 10.39 11.99
CA PRO A 79 -5.49 10.98 12.13
C PRO A 79 -4.47 9.84 12.19
N VAL A 80 -4.20 9.20 11.05
CA VAL A 80 -2.96 8.46 10.86
C VAL A 80 -1.92 9.54 10.60
N PRO A 81 -0.94 9.75 11.49
CA PRO A 81 0.11 10.72 11.24
C PRO A 81 0.82 10.28 9.95
N ILE A 82 0.63 11.09 8.91
CA ILE A 82 1.23 10.91 7.59
C ILE A 82 2.71 11.28 7.74
N THR A 83 3.48 10.37 8.33
CA THR A 83 4.95 10.43 8.37
C THR A 83 5.47 9.14 7.78
N GLY A 84 5.58 9.12 6.45
CA GLY A 84 6.25 8.08 5.67
C GLY A 84 5.47 6.78 5.57
N LEU A 85 5.10 6.40 4.35
CA LEU A 85 4.83 5.00 4.04
C LEU A 85 6.18 4.26 4.13
N ARG A 86 6.60 3.93 5.35
CA ARG A 86 7.79 3.10 5.57
C ARG A 86 7.38 1.68 5.20
N LEU A 87 7.83 1.20 4.05
CA LEU A 87 8.02 -0.24 3.89
C LEU A 87 9.00 -0.62 4.99
N GLY A 88 8.46 -1.26 6.03
CA GLY A 88 9.27 -1.70 7.17
C GLY A 88 10.36 -2.66 6.70
N PRO A 89 11.38 -2.89 7.53
CA PRO A 89 12.43 -3.85 7.20
C PRO A 89 11.79 -5.20 6.86
N MET A 90 12.37 -5.89 5.87
CA MET A 90 11.95 -7.24 5.50
C MET A 90 11.80 -8.08 6.78
N PRO A 91 10.63 -8.71 7.03
CA PRO A 91 10.44 -9.54 8.21
C PRO A 91 11.57 -10.56 8.28
N LYS A 92 12.18 -10.73 9.46
CA LYS A 92 13.13 -11.83 9.67
C LYS A 92 12.37 -13.12 9.40
N VAL A 93 12.70 -13.76 8.28
CA VAL A 93 12.29 -15.15 8.05
C VAL A 93 12.86 -15.94 9.23
N LEU A 94 11.99 -16.48 10.09
CA LEU A 94 12.43 -17.48 11.07
C LEU A 94 13.14 -18.57 10.28
N GLY A 95 14.36 -18.92 10.69
CA GLY A 95 15.36 -19.65 9.90
C GLY A 95 15.02 -21.11 9.57
N ASN A 96 13.80 -21.37 9.12
CA ASN A 96 13.26 -22.68 8.82
C ASN A 96 12.02 -22.63 7.90
N SER A 97 11.79 -21.57 7.11
CA SER A 97 10.78 -21.66 6.05
C SER A 97 11.45 -21.98 4.73
N ASP A 98 11.23 -23.22 4.31
CA ASP A 98 11.38 -23.71 2.95
C ASP A 98 10.69 -22.73 1.97
N TRP A 99 11.48 -21.86 1.34
CA TRP A 99 11.13 -21.35 0.03
C TRP A 99 11.59 -22.35 -1.02
N PRO A 100 10.74 -22.65 -2.03
CA PRO A 100 11.14 -23.52 -3.13
C PRO A 100 12.29 -22.91 -3.95
#